data_AF-A0A964TCW5-F1
#
_entry.id   AF-A0A964TCW5-F1
#
_cell.length_a   1.000
_cell.length_b   1.000
_cell.length_c   1.000
_cell.angle_alpha   90.00
_cell.angle_beta   90.00
_cell.angle_gamma   90.00
#
_symmetry.space_group_name_H-M   'P 1'
#
loop_
_entity.id
_entity.type
_entity.pdbx_description
1 polymer ?
#
loop_
_entity_poly.entity_id
_entity_poly.type
_entity_poly.pdbx_seq_one_letter_code
_entity_poly.pdbx_strand_id
1 'polypeptide(L)'
;MVDITQKQSTHRTAVAQAVVKVSSKSTLDAIEAGTVPKGNVFEISRAAGFLAVKKTADLLPDCHPLPVEYCGIDYEIKGMEIVINITIKTFYKTGVEVEAMHGASVVALNMYDMLKPIDKGVEIHHIKLLKKTGGKSDIEND
;
A
#
# COMPACT_ATOMS: atom_id res chain seq x y z
N MET A 1 -18.01 13.31 -8.09
CA MET A 1 -18.12 12.21 -7.12
C MET A 1 -19.44 11.52 -7.40
N VAL A 2 -19.47 10.19 -7.46
CA VAL A 2 -20.70 9.43 -7.74
C VAL A 2 -21.63 9.47 -6.52
N ASP A 3 -22.92 9.74 -6.71
CA ASP A 3 -23.91 9.65 -5.63
C ASP A 3 -24.06 8.20 -5.14
N ILE A 4 -23.80 7.98 -3.85
CA ILE A 4 -23.91 6.68 -3.19
C ILE A 4 -24.97 6.68 -2.08
N THR A 5 -25.80 7.73 -1.95
CA THR A 5 -26.79 7.88 -0.87
C THR A 5 -27.72 6.67 -0.75
N GLN A 6 -28.21 6.16 -1.89
CA GLN A 6 -29.12 5.02 -1.98
C GLN A 6 -28.44 3.64 -1.88
N LYS A 7 -27.09 3.59 -1.82
CA LYS A 7 -26.36 2.32 -1.66
C LYS A 7 -26.40 1.89 -0.20
N GLN A 8 -26.53 0.58 0.02
CA GLN A 8 -26.41 -0.02 1.34
C GLN A 8 -24.94 -0.18 1.74
N SER A 9 -24.68 -0.08 3.04
CA SER A 9 -23.36 -0.40 3.59
C SER A 9 -23.18 -1.91 3.67
N THR A 10 -22.01 -2.38 3.25
CA THR A 10 -21.61 -3.79 3.30
C THR A 10 -20.17 -3.88 3.75
N HIS A 11 -19.72 -5.05 4.19
CA HIS A 11 -18.29 -5.30 4.33
C HIS A 11 -17.60 -5.18 2.99
N ARG A 12 -16.44 -4.52 2.97
CA ARG A 12 -15.62 -4.32 1.79
C ARG A 12 -14.17 -4.55 2.15
N THR A 13 -13.50 -5.30 1.29
CA THR A 13 -12.07 -5.57 1.42
C THR A 13 -11.40 -5.25 0.10
N ALA A 14 -10.21 -4.67 0.15
CA ALA A 14 -9.31 -4.60 -0.99
C ALA A 14 -7.91 -5.01 -0.56
N VAL A 15 -7.22 -5.73 -1.45
CA VAL A 15 -5.80 -6.07 -1.33
C VAL A 15 -5.09 -5.50 -2.54
N ALA A 16 -4.10 -4.64 -2.32
CA ALA A 16 -3.25 -4.08 -3.36
C ALA A 16 -1.80 -4.44 -3.12
N GLN A 17 -1.01 -4.41 -4.18
CA GLN A 17 0.42 -4.69 -4.18
C GLN A 17 1.20 -3.49 -4.68
N ALA A 18 2.44 -3.36 -4.20
CA ALA A 18 3.53 -2.67 -4.88
C ALA A 18 4.80 -3.53 -4.75
N VAL A 19 5.76 -3.34 -5.65
CA VAL A 19 7.07 -4.01 -5.58
C VAL A 19 8.17 -2.96 -5.55
N VAL A 20 9.10 -3.07 -4.60
CA VAL A 20 10.32 -2.26 -4.56
C VAL A 20 11.49 -3.15 -4.94
N LYS A 21 12.12 -2.87 -6.08
CA LYS A 21 13.30 -3.59 -6.56
C LYS A 21 14.55 -2.82 -6.16
N VAL A 22 15.43 -3.45 -5.38
CA VAL A 22 16.74 -2.88 -5.04
C VAL A 22 17.75 -3.17 -6.14
N SER A 23 18.80 -2.35 -6.25
CA SER A 23 19.87 -2.57 -7.25
C SER A 23 21.02 -3.43 -6.72
N SER A 24 21.15 -3.58 -5.39
CA SER A 24 22.24 -4.32 -4.77
C SER A 24 21.79 -5.22 -3.61
N LYS A 25 22.43 -6.39 -3.48
CA LYS A 25 22.16 -7.32 -2.36
C LYS A 25 22.55 -6.71 -1.01
N SER A 26 23.60 -5.88 -0.98
CA SER A 26 24.00 -5.12 0.21
C SER A 26 22.90 -4.20 0.74
N THR A 27 21.99 -3.71 -0.13
CA THR A 27 20.81 -2.94 0.30
C THR A 27 19.88 -3.80 1.15
N LEU A 28 19.58 -5.03 0.71
CA LEU A 28 18.75 -5.96 1.47
C LEU A 28 19.41 -6.37 2.77
N ASP A 29 20.70 -6.67 2.73
CA ASP A 29 21.46 -7.04 3.93
C ASP A 29 21.45 -5.91 4.95
N ALA A 30 21.54 -4.64 4.51
CA ALA A 30 21.42 -3.49 5.39
C ALA A 30 20.01 -3.30 5.98
N ILE A 31 18.96 -3.63 5.22
CA ILE A 31 17.57 -3.63 5.72
C ILE A 31 17.42 -4.71 6.80
N GLU A 32 17.85 -5.94 6.52
CA GLU A 32 17.74 -7.09 7.43
C GLU A 32 18.56 -6.89 8.71
N ALA A 33 19.76 -6.31 8.59
CA ALA A 33 20.62 -5.99 9.72
C ALA A 33 20.21 -4.71 10.48
N GLY A 34 19.25 -3.94 9.97
CA GLY A 34 18.81 -2.68 10.58
C GLY A 34 19.86 -1.56 10.53
N THR A 35 20.78 -1.58 9.56
CA THR A 35 21.89 -0.64 9.43
C THR A 35 21.66 0.48 8.41
N VAL A 36 20.45 0.56 7.84
CA VAL A 36 20.05 1.70 6.99
C VAL A 36 20.11 3.00 7.80
N PRO A 37 20.82 4.05 7.33
CA PRO A 37 21.04 5.28 8.11
C PRO A 37 19.76 6.01 8.54
N LYS A 38 18.66 5.83 7.81
CA LYS A 38 17.36 6.43 8.09
C LYS A 38 16.49 5.63 9.06
N GLY A 39 17.01 4.53 9.60
CA GLY A 39 16.32 3.67 10.57
C GLY A 39 15.62 2.47 9.93
N ASN A 40 14.73 1.84 10.69
CA ASN A 40 14.03 0.62 10.26
C ASN A 40 13.06 0.91 9.09
N VAL A 41 13.39 0.36 7.92
CA VAL A 41 12.67 0.61 6.66
C VAL A 41 11.23 0.10 6.70
N PHE A 42 11.00 -1.09 7.24
CA PHE A 42 9.67 -1.70 7.27
C PHE A 42 8.73 -0.96 8.22
N GLU A 43 9.21 -0.59 9.41
CA GLU A 43 8.39 0.07 10.43
C GLU A 43 8.04 1.51 10.05
N ILE A 44 9.01 2.28 9.53
CA ILE A 44 8.75 3.65 9.10
C ILE A 44 7.83 3.64 7.86
N SER A 45 8.03 2.72 6.92
CA SER A 45 7.16 2.61 5.74
C SER A 45 5.75 2.15 6.13
N ARG A 46 5.60 1.29 7.14
CA ARG A 46 4.29 0.89 7.68
C ARG A 46 3.54 2.09 8.25
N ALA A 47 4.21 2.94 9.03
CA ALA A 47 3.63 4.15 9.56
C ALA A 47 3.19 5.12 8.45
N ALA A 48 4.01 5.30 7.40
CA ALA A 48 3.65 6.09 6.23
C ALA A 48 2.39 5.53 5.53
N GLY A 49 2.31 4.21 5.38
CA GLY A 49 1.12 3.52 4.84
C GLY A 49 -0.15 3.81 5.64
N PHE A 50 -0.09 3.71 6.97
CA PHE A 50 -1.24 4.02 7.83
C PHE A 50 -1.72 5.48 7.69
N LEU A 51 -0.80 6.42 7.50
CA LEU A 51 -1.16 7.81 7.25
C LEU A 51 -1.77 7.98 5.84
N ALA A 52 -1.17 7.35 4.83
CA ALA A 52 -1.61 7.45 3.44
C ALA A 52 -3.04 6.96 3.26
N VAL A 53 -3.36 5.76 3.75
CA VAL A 53 -4.69 5.14 3.54
C VAL A 53 -5.81 6.01 4.12
N LYS A 54 -5.56 6.69 5.26
CA LYS A 54 -6.50 7.60 5.91
C LYS A 54 -6.65 8.94 5.19
N LYS A 55 -5.68 9.32 4.37
CA LYS A 55 -5.65 10.58 3.61
C LYS A 55 -5.97 10.41 2.11
N THR A 56 -6.47 9.24 1.72
CA THR A 56 -6.74 8.94 0.30
C THR A 56 -7.72 9.93 -0.32
N ALA A 57 -8.81 10.24 0.38
CA ALA A 57 -9.82 11.21 -0.11
C ALA A 57 -9.32 12.66 -0.13
N ASP A 58 -8.27 13.00 0.63
CA ASP A 58 -7.64 14.32 0.57
C ASP A 58 -6.82 14.51 -0.73
N LEU A 59 -6.36 13.40 -1.32
CA LEU A 59 -5.48 13.41 -2.49
C LEU A 59 -6.20 13.04 -3.80
N LEU A 60 -7.21 12.18 -3.75
CA LEU A 60 -7.97 11.75 -4.93
C LEU A 60 -9.33 12.50 -4.98
N PRO A 61 -9.51 13.50 -5.88
CA PRO A 61 -10.63 14.44 -5.80
C PRO A 61 -12.03 13.82 -5.88
N ASP A 62 -12.17 12.67 -6.54
CA ASP A 62 -13.47 12.00 -6.70
C ASP A 62 -13.73 10.88 -5.68
N CYS A 63 -12.74 10.59 -4.82
CA CYS A 63 -12.82 9.56 -3.81
C CYS A 63 -13.72 10.00 -2.65
N HIS A 64 -14.67 9.15 -2.26
CA HIS A 64 -15.48 9.42 -1.09
C HIS A 64 -14.62 9.34 0.18
N PRO A 65 -14.75 10.29 1.12
CA PRO A 65 -14.18 10.10 2.45
C PRO A 65 -14.90 8.94 3.15
N LEU A 66 -14.14 7.97 3.67
CA LEU A 66 -14.68 6.79 4.36
C LEU A 66 -13.82 6.40 5.57
N PRO A 67 -14.40 5.72 6.58
CA PRO A 67 -13.64 5.21 7.72
C PRO A 67 -12.85 3.97 7.31
N VAL A 68 -11.52 4.03 7.45
CA VAL A 68 -10.66 2.83 7.39
C VAL A 68 -10.75 2.10 8.73
N GLU A 69 -11.39 0.93 8.76
CA GLU A 69 -11.59 0.15 9.99
C GLU A 69 -10.45 -0.85 10.23
N TYR A 70 -9.78 -1.28 9.17
CA TYR A 70 -8.60 -2.13 9.24
C TYR A 70 -7.61 -1.78 8.13
N CYS A 71 -6.33 -1.76 8.48
CA CYS A 71 -5.21 -1.69 7.55
C CYS A 71 -4.14 -2.70 7.97
N GLY A 72 -3.90 -3.70 7.12
CA GLY A 72 -2.79 -4.64 7.22
C GLY A 72 -1.75 -4.31 6.15
N ILE A 73 -0.47 -4.41 6.51
CA ILE A 73 0.66 -4.17 5.59
C ILE A 73 1.65 -5.31 5.78
N ASP A 74 1.93 -6.05 4.73
CA ASP A 74 2.82 -7.21 4.76
C ASP A 74 3.96 -7.01 3.77
N TYR A 75 5.14 -7.50 4.15
CA TYR A 75 6.36 -7.41 3.34
C TYR A 75 6.91 -8.81 3.10
N GLU A 76 7.34 -9.09 1.88
CA GLU A 76 7.98 -10.34 1.51
C GLU A 76 9.19 -10.05 0.61
N ILE A 77 10.36 -10.58 0.96
CA ILE A 77 11.57 -10.44 0.14
C ILE A 77 11.65 -11.63 -0.83
N LYS A 78 11.69 -11.35 -2.13
CA LYS A 78 11.86 -12.32 -3.23
C LYS A 78 13.03 -11.95 -4.11
N GLY A 79 14.18 -12.58 -3.88
CA GLY A 79 15.41 -12.25 -4.61
C GLY A 79 15.84 -10.82 -4.34
N MET A 80 15.72 -9.94 -5.34
CA MET A 80 16.08 -8.50 -5.25
C MET A 80 14.86 -7.60 -5.05
N GLU A 81 13.68 -8.19 -4.85
CA GLU A 81 12.40 -7.49 -4.78
C GLU A 81 11.82 -7.58 -3.38
N ILE A 82 11.24 -6.48 -2.92
CA ILE A 82 10.41 -6.41 -1.71
C ILE A 82 8.97 -6.24 -2.19
N VAL A 83 8.18 -7.30 -2.04
CA VAL A 83 6.75 -7.30 -2.34
C VAL A 83 6.01 -6.72 -1.14
N ILE A 84 5.21 -5.70 -1.37
CA ILE A 84 4.39 -5.00 -0.37
C ILE A 84 2.94 -5.34 -0.67
N ASN A 85 2.23 -5.94 0.28
CA ASN A 85 0.80 -6.17 0.18
C ASN A 85 0.06 -5.32 1.23
N ILE A 86 -0.96 -4.58 0.79
CA ILE A 86 -1.78 -3.73 1.66
C ILE A 86 -3.21 -4.24 1.62
N THR A 87 -3.74 -4.59 2.79
CA THR A 87 -5.13 -5.02 2.96
C THR A 87 -5.93 -3.96 3.70
N ILE A 88 -6.99 -3.44 3.07
CA ILE A 88 -7.92 -2.48 3.67
C ILE A 88 -9.28 -3.14 3.85
N LYS A 89 -9.91 -2.91 5.01
CA LYS A 89 -11.31 -3.30 5.25
C LYS A 89 -12.13 -2.16 5.84
N THR A 90 -13.40 -2.13 5.47
CA THR A 90 -14.40 -1.18 5.99
C THR A 90 -15.81 -1.76 5.90
N PHE A 91 -16.76 -1.20 6.63
CA PHE A 91 -18.20 -1.37 6.42
C PHE A 91 -18.81 -0.08 5.84
N TYR A 92 -18.94 0.00 4.51
CA TYR A 92 -19.33 1.25 3.85
C TYR A 92 -20.08 1.07 2.52
N LYS A 93 -20.44 2.19 1.88
CA LYS A 93 -21.27 2.29 0.67
C LYS A 93 -20.49 2.24 -0.65
N THR A 94 -19.16 2.39 -0.61
CA THR A 94 -18.25 2.28 -1.76
C THR A 94 -17.01 1.48 -1.39
N GLY A 95 -16.32 0.91 -2.40
CA GLY A 95 -15.14 0.09 -2.22
C GLY A 95 -13.91 0.86 -1.72
N VAL A 96 -12.86 0.10 -1.39
CA VAL A 96 -11.60 0.60 -0.78
C VAL A 96 -10.37 0.28 -1.63
N GLU A 97 -10.56 0.07 -2.93
CA GLU A 97 -9.48 -0.25 -3.88
C GLU A 97 -8.42 0.85 -3.91
N VAL A 98 -8.88 2.10 -3.92
CA VAL A 98 -8.00 3.26 -4.05
C VAL A 98 -7.26 3.54 -2.75
N GLU A 99 -7.83 3.27 -1.58
CA GLU A 99 -7.12 3.31 -0.30
C GLU A 99 -5.99 2.28 -0.27
N ALA A 100 -6.26 1.05 -0.71
CA ALA A 100 -5.26 -0.01 -0.74
C ALA A 100 -4.11 0.33 -1.70
N MET A 101 -4.42 0.74 -2.94
CA MET A 101 -3.42 1.10 -3.94
C MET A 101 -2.64 2.37 -3.57
N HIS A 102 -3.31 3.38 -3.00
CA HIS A 102 -2.66 4.58 -2.52
C HIS A 102 -1.70 4.26 -1.36
N GLY A 103 -2.14 3.43 -0.40
CA GLY A 103 -1.28 2.89 0.65
C GLY A 103 -0.04 2.21 0.08
N ALA A 104 -0.21 1.26 -0.85
CA ALA A 104 0.89 0.55 -1.48
C ALA A 104 1.89 1.50 -2.17
N SER A 105 1.36 2.51 -2.87
CA SER A 105 2.16 3.53 -3.57
C SER A 105 3.02 4.34 -2.60
N VAL A 106 2.43 4.82 -1.50
CA VAL A 106 3.15 5.64 -0.52
C VAL A 106 4.14 4.81 0.29
N VAL A 107 3.81 3.56 0.64
CA VAL A 107 4.75 2.66 1.29
C VAL A 107 5.98 2.42 0.41
N ALA A 108 5.78 2.12 -0.88
CA ALA A 108 6.88 1.94 -1.82
C ALA A 108 7.71 3.22 -2.01
N LEU A 109 7.06 4.38 -2.12
CA LEU A 109 7.73 5.67 -2.22
C LEU A 109 8.55 6.00 -0.96
N ASN A 110 8.02 5.70 0.22
CA ASN A 110 8.74 5.89 1.47
C ASN A 110 9.97 4.96 1.56
N MET A 111 9.85 3.70 1.13
CA MET A 111 11.00 2.80 1.03
C MET A 111 12.07 3.35 0.10
N TYR A 112 11.70 3.85 -1.08
CA TYR A 112 12.64 4.53 -1.98
C TYR A 112 13.33 5.70 -1.27
N ASP A 113 12.58 6.56 -0.58
CA ASP A 113 13.12 7.71 0.15
C ASP A 113 14.11 7.31 1.26
N MET A 114 13.89 6.15 1.89
CA MET A 114 14.75 5.57 2.92
C MET A 114 16.01 4.92 2.36
N LEU A 115 15.92 4.29 1.19
CA LEU A 115 16.99 3.50 0.59
C LEU A 115 17.88 4.31 -0.37
N LYS A 116 17.37 5.40 -0.96
CA LYS A 116 18.14 6.24 -1.89
C LYS A 116 19.49 6.77 -1.39
N PRO A 117 19.80 6.88 -0.07
CA PRO A 117 21.15 7.23 0.37
C PRO A 117 22.19 6.13 0.12
N ILE A 118 21.80 4.86 0.20
CA ILE A 118 22.70 3.69 0.07
C ILE A 118 22.53 2.95 -1.26
N ASP A 119 21.40 3.15 -1.94
CA ASP A 119 21.07 2.50 -3.22
C ASP A 119 20.41 3.50 -4.16
N LYS A 120 21.12 3.93 -5.22
CA LYS A 120 20.60 4.91 -6.19
C LYS A 120 19.73 4.30 -7.29
N GLY A 121 19.73 2.97 -7.40
CA GLY A 121 19.03 2.24 -8.46
C GLY A 121 17.74 1.56 -8.00
N VAL A 122 17.18 1.99 -6.86
CA VAL A 122 15.89 1.47 -6.38
C VAL A 122 14.77 1.84 -7.36
N GLU A 123 13.94 0.89 -7.71
CA GLU A 123 12.79 1.09 -8.60
C GLU A 123 11.49 0.65 -7.93
N ILE A 124 10.39 1.32 -8.28
CA ILE A 124 9.04 0.97 -7.82
C ILE A 124 8.26 0.40 -9.00
N HIS A 125 7.84 -0.85 -8.89
CA HIS A 125 7.12 -1.58 -9.92
C HIS A 125 5.74 -2.04 -9.43
N HIS A 126 4.90 -2.45 -10.38
CA HIS A 126 3.71 -3.26 -10.15
C HIS A 126 2.76 -2.78 -9.03
N ILE A 127 2.45 -1.48 -9.01
CA ILE A 127 1.34 -0.98 -8.20
C ILE A 127 0.03 -1.46 -8.83
N LYS A 128 -0.64 -2.42 -8.21
CA LYS A 128 -1.86 -3.04 -8.76
C LYS A 128 -2.82 -3.52 -7.67
N LEU A 129 -4.10 -3.63 -8.02
CA LEU A 129 -5.10 -4.29 -7.19
C LEU A 129 -5.01 -5.80 -7.40
N LEU A 130 -4.83 -6.57 -6.32
CA LEU A 130 -4.86 -8.03 -6.36
C LEU A 130 -6.26 -8.57 -6.12
N LYS A 131 -6.97 -8.02 -5.13
CA LYS A 131 -8.27 -8.55 -4.72
C LYS A 131 -9.19 -7.44 -4.28
N LYS A 132 -10.47 -7.60 -4.57
CA LYS A 132 -11.55 -6.80 -3.97
C LYS A 132 -12.74 -7.69 -3.71
N THR A 133 -13.34 -7.55 -2.53
CA THR A 133 -14.62 -8.18 -2.21
C THR A 133 -15.62 -7.18 -1.65
N GLY A 134 -16.91 -7.45 -1.89
CA GLY A 134 -18.02 -6.69 -1.32
C GLY A 134 -18.53 -5.57 -2.22
N GLY A 135 -19.84 -5.33 -2.13
CA GLY A 135 -20.58 -4.48 -3.07
C GLY A 135 -21.21 -5.31 -4.19
N LYS A 136 -21.18 -4.81 -5.42
CA LYS A 136 -21.81 -5.47 -6.58
C LYS A 136 -20.92 -6.51 -7.27
N SER A 137 -19.61 -6.39 -7.12
CA SER A 137 -18.63 -7.14 -7.92
C SER A 137 -17.40 -7.44 -7.08
N ASP A 138 -16.91 -8.67 -7.21
CA ASP A 138 -15.64 -9.11 -6.64
C ASP A 138 -14.59 -9.22 -7.75
N ILE A 139 -13.33 -9.02 -7.41
CA ILE A 139 -12.18 -9.09 -8.31
C ILE A 139 -11.08 -9.92 -7.64
N GLU A 140 -10.46 -10.80 -8.39
CA GLU A 140 -9.26 -11.55 -8.01
C GLU A 140 -8.34 -11.58 -9.22
N ASN A 141 -7.15 -10.99 -9.07
CA ASN A 141 -6.13 -10.83 -10.10
C ASN A 141 -4.84 -11.52 -9.62
N ASP A 142 -4.11 -12.09 -10.58
CA ASP A 142 -2.74 -12.59 -10.37
C ASP A 142 -1.71 -11.44 -10.36
#